data_AF-A0A7D5KAI8-F1
#
_entry.id   AF-A0A7D5KAI8-F1
#
_cell.length_a   1.000
_cell.length_b   1.000
_cell.length_c   1.000
_cell.angle_alpha   90.00
_cell.angle_beta   90.00
_cell.angle_gamma   90.00
#
_symmetry.space_group_name_H-M   'P 1'
#
loop_
_entity.id
_entity.type
_entity.pdbx_description
1 polymer ?
#
loop_
_entity_poly.entity_id
_entity_poly.type
_entity_poly.pdbx_seq_one_letter_code
_entity_poly.pdbx_strand_id
1 'polypeptide(L)'
;MTGTESAGASDTSSHTKVGRLINEYGLNGIGEELERRWTGEDSERDSLRTLADVFNRRVLERAMLDTGMDPLDGEVSNVYRLLTDEDVSRGVETEVTARLEQEGLDVDLLRKDFVTYQAIRTFLKDVRGASYESDSRSSVERAQSSFARLVGRTTAVVEQKLEQLQSAGRLTLGSFRVRTAVTVYCEDCETQYDVTTLLESGGCECLSED
;
A
#
# COMPACT_ATOMS: atom_id res chain seq x y z
N MET A 1 18.97 -42.79 2.54
CA MET A 1 18.46 -41.92 3.61
C MET A 1 18.62 -40.49 3.15
N THR A 2 17.58 -39.92 2.59
CA THR A 2 17.55 -38.50 2.20
C THR A 2 16.15 -38.01 2.50
N GLY A 3 16.00 -37.57 3.74
CA GLY A 3 14.88 -36.79 4.22
C GLY A 3 15.44 -35.87 5.30
N THR A 4 14.94 -34.64 5.34
CA THR A 4 14.76 -33.79 6.54
C THR A 4 15.01 -32.29 6.34
N GLU A 5 15.32 -31.77 5.15
CA GLU A 5 15.41 -30.29 4.99
C GLU A 5 14.17 -29.71 4.31
N SER A 6 13.01 -29.69 4.99
CA SER A 6 11.87 -28.88 4.55
C SER A 6 10.88 -28.45 5.65
N ALA A 7 11.08 -28.83 6.92
CA ALA A 7 10.08 -28.58 7.97
C ALA A 7 10.04 -27.12 8.50
N GLY A 8 11.11 -26.33 8.32
CA GLY A 8 11.19 -24.98 8.89
C GLY A 8 10.50 -23.87 8.08
N ALA A 9 10.53 -23.95 6.74
CA ALA A 9 9.93 -22.93 5.88
C ALA A 9 8.39 -23.04 5.78
N SER A 10 7.86 -24.27 5.89
CA SER A 10 6.41 -24.53 5.86
C SER A 10 5.71 -23.98 7.11
N ASP A 11 6.36 -24.09 8.28
CA ASP A 11 5.76 -23.75 9.56
C ASP A 11 5.54 -22.22 9.69
N THR A 12 6.57 -21.42 9.41
CA THR A 12 6.49 -19.93 9.45
C THR A 12 5.50 -19.37 8.45
N SER A 13 5.36 -19.99 7.27
CA SER A 13 4.39 -19.55 6.26
C SER A 13 2.95 -19.67 6.74
N SER A 14 2.63 -20.78 7.43
CA SER A 14 1.28 -21.08 7.92
C SER A 14 0.79 -20.16 9.04
N HIS A 15 1.72 -19.50 9.75
CA HIS A 15 1.40 -18.54 10.82
C HIS A 15 0.84 -17.21 10.32
N THR A 16 1.02 -16.89 9.04
CA THR A 16 0.44 -15.68 8.44
C THR A 16 -0.89 -15.99 7.76
N LYS A 17 -1.80 -15.02 7.74
CA LYS A 17 -3.08 -15.15 7.01
C LYS A 17 -2.85 -15.56 5.54
N VAL A 18 -1.90 -14.91 4.88
CA VAL A 18 -1.58 -15.20 3.46
C VAL A 18 -1.09 -16.63 3.29
N GLY A 19 -0.11 -17.09 4.08
CA GLY A 19 0.40 -18.45 3.93
C GLY A 19 -0.62 -19.52 4.34
N ARG A 20 -1.48 -19.26 5.33
CA ARG A 20 -2.64 -20.12 5.61
C ARG A 20 -3.56 -20.26 4.40
N LEU A 21 -3.92 -19.14 3.77
CA LEU A 21 -4.81 -19.12 2.61
C LEU A 21 -4.18 -19.73 1.36
N ILE A 22 -2.86 -19.63 1.19
CA ILE A 22 -2.15 -20.35 0.12
C ILE A 22 -2.36 -21.86 0.25
N ASN A 23 -2.27 -22.39 1.47
CA ASN A 23 -2.48 -23.82 1.72
C ASN A 23 -3.96 -24.21 1.57
N GLU A 24 -4.86 -23.42 2.16
CA GLU A 24 -6.31 -23.66 2.16
C GLU A 24 -6.92 -23.67 0.75
N TYR A 25 -6.53 -22.70 -0.08
CA TYR A 25 -7.00 -22.57 -1.46
C TYR A 25 -6.06 -23.22 -2.49
N GLY A 26 -5.01 -23.93 -2.05
CA GLY A 26 -4.07 -24.61 -2.95
C GLY A 26 -3.37 -23.70 -3.96
N LEU A 27 -3.09 -22.44 -3.58
CA LEU A 27 -2.53 -21.39 -4.45
C LEU A 27 -1.00 -21.52 -4.60
N ASN A 28 -0.55 -22.70 -5.00
CA ASN A 28 0.87 -23.01 -5.15
C ASN A 28 1.54 -22.04 -6.13
N GLY A 29 2.72 -21.53 -5.76
CA GLY A 29 3.50 -20.60 -6.58
C GLY A 29 3.09 -19.12 -6.47
N ILE A 30 1.92 -18.78 -5.93
CA ILE A 30 1.51 -17.37 -5.83
C ILE A 30 2.44 -16.56 -4.92
N GLY A 31 3.03 -17.18 -3.89
CA GLY A 31 3.96 -16.50 -3.01
C GLY A 31 5.21 -15.98 -3.74
N GLU A 32 5.74 -16.78 -4.67
CA GLU A 32 6.87 -16.40 -5.52
C GLU A 32 6.47 -15.35 -6.56
N GLU A 33 5.25 -15.47 -7.11
CA GLU A 33 4.68 -14.46 -8.01
C GLU A 33 4.58 -13.08 -7.34
N LEU A 34 4.01 -13.04 -6.12
CA LEU A 34 3.87 -11.80 -5.36
C LEU A 34 5.23 -11.19 -5.01
N GLU A 35 6.21 -12.03 -4.66
CA GLU A 35 7.58 -11.60 -4.41
C GLU A 35 8.19 -10.96 -5.65
N ARG A 36 8.17 -11.65 -6.79
CA ARG A 36 8.73 -11.16 -8.05
C ARG A 36 8.11 -9.84 -8.51
N ARG A 37 6.78 -9.73 -8.44
CA ARG A 37 6.05 -8.50 -8.79
C ARG A 37 6.32 -7.35 -7.83
N TRP A 38 6.65 -7.65 -6.58
CA TRP A 38 6.98 -6.63 -5.58
C TRP A 38 8.44 -6.15 -5.65
N THR A 39 9.36 -7.03 -6.07
CA THR A 39 10.81 -6.76 -6.16
C THR A 39 11.30 -6.46 -7.57
N GLY A 40 10.42 -6.45 -8.57
CA GLY A 40 10.73 -6.05 -9.94
C GLY A 40 11.22 -4.60 -10.06
N GLU A 41 11.76 -4.24 -11.23
CA GLU A 41 12.25 -2.89 -11.54
C GLU A 41 11.13 -1.85 -11.47
N ASP A 42 11.43 -0.58 -11.16
CA ASP A 42 10.45 0.45 -10.78
C ASP A 42 9.21 0.57 -11.71
N SER A 43 9.36 0.40 -13.03
CA SER A 43 8.25 0.45 -13.99
C SER A 43 7.38 -0.81 -14.06
N GLU A 44 7.89 -1.93 -13.57
CA GLU A 44 7.22 -3.25 -13.56
C GLU A 44 6.74 -3.64 -12.15
N ARG A 45 7.08 -2.81 -11.15
CA ARG A 45 6.81 -3.07 -9.74
C ARG A 45 5.37 -2.76 -9.36
N ASP A 46 4.72 -3.74 -8.76
CA ASP A 46 3.38 -3.57 -8.21
C ASP A 46 3.39 -3.01 -6.79
N SER A 47 2.37 -2.18 -6.52
CA SER A 47 2.09 -1.73 -5.16
C SER A 47 1.57 -2.90 -4.30
N LEU A 48 1.83 -2.85 -2.99
CA LEU A 48 1.29 -3.85 -2.04
C LEU A 48 -0.25 -3.94 -2.06
N ARG A 49 -0.94 -2.86 -2.44
CA ARG A 49 -2.41 -2.88 -2.64
C ARG A 49 -2.78 -3.67 -3.88
N THR A 50 -2.10 -3.42 -5.00
CA THR A 50 -2.27 -4.19 -6.23
C THR A 50 -2.04 -5.68 -6.00
N LEU A 51 -1.01 -6.03 -5.22
CA LEU A 51 -0.70 -7.41 -4.86
C LEU A 51 -1.78 -8.05 -3.97
N ALA A 52 -2.37 -7.29 -3.05
CA ALA A 52 -3.52 -7.77 -2.27
C ALA A 52 -4.72 -8.06 -3.18
N ASP A 53 -5.01 -7.20 -4.15
CA ASP A 53 -6.10 -7.43 -5.10
C ASP A 53 -5.84 -8.64 -6.01
N VAL A 54 -4.59 -8.84 -6.45
CA VAL A 54 -4.19 -10.04 -7.20
C VAL A 54 -4.41 -11.30 -6.37
N PHE A 55 -3.98 -11.30 -5.11
CA PHE A 55 -4.16 -12.43 -4.21
C PHE A 55 -5.65 -12.73 -3.97
N ASN A 56 -6.44 -11.71 -3.63
CA ASN A 56 -7.86 -11.86 -3.33
C ASN A 56 -8.66 -12.35 -4.54
N ARG A 57 -8.32 -11.89 -5.75
CA ARG A 57 -8.93 -12.42 -6.97
C ARG A 57 -8.62 -13.90 -7.16
N ARG A 58 -7.40 -14.36 -6.85
CA ARG A 58 -7.05 -15.78 -6.94
C ARG A 58 -7.79 -16.64 -5.91
N VAL A 59 -8.02 -16.10 -4.70
CA VAL A 59 -8.86 -16.72 -3.67
C VAL A 59 -10.31 -16.84 -4.16
N LEU A 60 -10.88 -15.76 -4.70
CA LEU A 60 -12.24 -15.76 -5.26
C LEU A 60 -12.36 -16.76 -6.42
N GLU A 61 -11.44 -16.73 -7.37
CA GLU A 61 -11.43 -17.66 -8.51
C GLU A 61 -11.37 -19.12 -8.04
N ARG A 62 -10.52 -19.42 -7.05
CA ARG A 62 -10.47 -20.77 -6.48
C ARG A 62 -11.78 -21.16 -5.81
N ALA A 63 -12.38 -20.28 -5.00
CA ALA A 63 -13.66 -20.54 -4.35
C ALA A 63 -14.79 -20.80 -5.37
N MET A 64 -14.79 -20.05 -6.48
CA MET A 64 -15.72 -20.27 -7.59
C MET A 64 -15.51 -21.63 -8.27
N LEU A 65 -14.26 -22.00 -8.54
CA LEU A 65 -13.94 -23.31 -9.13
C LEU A 65 -14.29 -24.48 -8.20
N ASP A 66 -14.09 -24.34 -6.89
CA ASP A 66 -14.41 -25.38 -5.90
C ASP A 66 -15.91 -25.66 -5.77
N THR A 67 -16.75 -24.68 -6.14
CA THR A 67 -18.21 -24.83 -6.23
C THR A 67 -18.67 -25.29 -7.62
N GLY A 68 -17.75 -25.50 -8.56
CA GLY A 68 -18.03 -25.97 -9.92
C GLY A 68 -18.35 -24.86 -10.92
N MET A 69 -18.22 -23.59 -10.53
CA MET A 69 -18.32 -22.47 -11.47
C MET A 69 -17.07 -22.41 -12.35
N ASP A 70 -17.22 -22.03 -13.62
CA ASP A 70 -16.11 -21.82 -14.55
C ASP A 70 -16.15 -20.37 -15.06
N PRO A 71 -15.62 -19.40 -14.28
CA PRO A 71 -15.72 -17.98 -14.63
C PRO A 71 -14.92 -17.66 -15.90
N LEU A 72 -15.52 -16.87 -16.78
CA LEU A 72 -14.84 -16.39 -17.98
C LEU A 72 -13.80 -15.32 -17.65
N ASP A 73 -12.94 -15.02 -18.63
CA ASP A 73 -11.95 -13.96 -18.49
C ASP A 73 -12.59 -12.63 -18.08
N GLY A 74 -12.00 -11.98 -17.07
CA GLY A 74 -12.50 -10.74 -16.49
C GLY A 74 -13.67 -10.87 -15.51
N GLU A 75 -14.39 -12.00 -15.45
CA GLU A 75 -15.53 -12.16 -14.55
C GLU A 75 -15.12 -12.12 -13.08
N VAL A 76 -14.04 -12.82 -12.71
CA VAL A 76 -13.47 -12.79 -11.35
C VAL A 76 -13.13 -11.37 -10.92
N SER A 77 -12.49 -10.60 -11.82
CA SER A 77 -12.12 -9.20 -11.54
C SER A 77 -13.34 -8.32 -11.34
N ASN A 78 -14.39 -8.51 -12.15
CA ASN A 78 -15.64 -7.77 -12.00
C ASN A 78 -16.37 -8.14 -10.71
N VAL A 79 -16.51 -9.43 -10.40
CA VAL A 79 -17.15 -9.91 -9.17
C VAL A 79 -16.40 -9.40 -7.94
N TYR A 80 -15.07 -9.53 -7.91
CA TYR A 80 -14.25 -9.01 -6.82
C TYR A 80 -14.51 -7.51 -6.59
N ARG A 81 -14.47 -6.70 -7.66
CA ARG A 81 -14.78 -5.27 -7.59
C ARG A 81 -16.18 -5.02 -7.03
N LEU A 82 -17.20 -5.73 -7.53
CA LEU A 82 -18.58 -5.58 -7.04
C LEU A 82 -18.75 -5.97 -5.56
N LEU A 83 -17.87 -6.82 -5.03
CA LEU A 83 -17.89 -7.23 -3.63
C LEU A 83 -17.08 -6.32 -2.70
N THR A 84 -16.09 -5.57 -3.19
CA THR A 84 -15.14 -4.84 -2.33
C THR A 84 -15.11 -3.33 -2.54
N ASP A 85 -15.57 -2.84 -3.68
CA ASP A 85 -15.50 -1.43 -4.04
C ASP A 85 -16.56 -0.61 -3.29
N GLU A 86 -16.13 0.49 -2.68
CA GLU A 86 -16.98 1.39 -1.87
C GLU A 86 -17.95 2.20 -2.71
N ASP A 87 -17.67 2.37 -4.01
CA ASP A 87 -18.53 3.10 -4.95
C ASP A 87 -19.69 2.23 -5.49
N VAL A 88 -19.74 0.94 -5.14
CA VAL A 88 -20.81 0.03 -5.57
C VAL A 88 -22.03 0.18 -4.67
N SER A 89 -23.21 0.34 -5.29
CA SER A 89 -24.45 0.44 -4.54
C SER A 89 -24.74 -0.85 -3.76
N ARG A 90 -25.26 -0.73 -2.53
CA ARG A 90 -25.63 -1.90 -1.71
C ARG A 90 -26.60 -2.86 -2.40
N GLY A 91 -27.45 -2.36 -3.32
CA GLY A 91 -28.35 -3.20 -4.11
C GLY A 91 -27.60 -4.16 -5.04
N VAL A 92 -26.63 -3.63 -5.80
CA VAL A 92 -25.78 -4.42 -6.69
C VAL A 92 -24.91 -5.40 -5.90
N GLU A 93 -24.34 -4.96 -4.79
CA GLU A 93 -23.57 -5.82 -3.89
C GLU A 93 -24.41 -7.00 -3.37
N THR A 94 -25.66 -6.72 -2.95
CA THR A 94 -26.61 -7.75 -2.48
C THR A 94 -26.96 -8.74 -3.58
N GLU A 95 -27.20 -8.26 -4.81
CA GLU A 95 -27.53 -9.10 -5.96
C GLU A 95 -26.37 -10.05 -6.32
N VAL A 96 -25.14 -9.53 -6.38
CA VAL A 96 -23.94 -10.34 -6.65
C VAL A 96 -23.71 -11.37 -5.54
N THR A 97 -23.90 -10.97 -4.29
CA THR A 97 -23.78 -11.86 -3.13
C THR A 97 -24.78 -13.01 -3.22
N ALA A 98 -26.07 -12.70 -3.42
CA ALA A 98 -27.12 -13.71 -3.55
C ALA A 98 -26.89 -14.68 -4.72
N ARG A 99 -26.36 -14.18 -5.85
CA ARG A 99 -26.00 -15.01 -7.00
C ARG A 99 -24.89 -16.00 -6.64
N LEU A 100 -23.83 -15.55 -5.97
CA LEU A 100 -22.73 -16.42 -5.56
C LEU A 100 -23.16 -17.46 -4.52
N GLU A 101 -24.00 -17.07 -3.56
CA GLU A 101 -24.56 -17.97 -2.55
C GLU A 101 -25.48 -19.03 -3.17
N GLN A 102 -26.25 -18.68 -4.20
CA GLN A 102 -27.09 -19.62 -4.93
C GLN A 102 -26.26 -20.69 -5.66
N GLU A 103 -25.06 -20.34 -6.12
CA GLU A 103 -24.09 -21.26 -6.72
C GLU A 103 -23.28 -22.03 -5.65
N GLY A 104 -23.58 -21.84 -4.35
CA GLY A 104 -23.02 -22.61 -3.24
C GLY A 104 -21.79 -21.98 -2.58
N LEU A 105 -21.47 -20.72 -2.87
CA LEU A 105 -20.31 -20.02 -2.32
C LEU A 105 -20.67 -19.28 -1.02
N ASP A 106 -19.94 -19.52 0.07
CA ASP A 106 -20.06 -18.75 1.32
C ASP A 106 -19.34 -17.39 1.19
N VAL A 107 -20.08 -16.36 0.80
CA VAL A 107 -19.53 -15.03 0.52
C VAL A 107 -19.02 -14.35 1.79
N ASP A 108 -19.65 -14.60 2.94
CA ASP A 108 -19.23 -14.04 4.22
C ASP A 108 -17.89 -14.61 4.68
N LEU A 109 -17.68 -15.92 4.51
CA LEU A 109 -16.39 -16.55 4.75
C LEU A 109 -15.34 -16.05 3.76
N LEU A 110 -15.67 -16.01 2.47
CA LEU A 110 -14.76 -15.53 1.42
C LEU A 110 -14.27 -14.09 1.69
N ARG A 111 -15.18 -13.19 2.09
CA ARG A 111 -14.83 -11.81 2.44
C ARG A 111 -13.90 -11.73 3.65
N LYS A 112 -14.07 -12.62 4.64
CA LYS A 112 -13.15 -12.71 5.79
C LYS A 112 -11.78 -13.22 5.37
N ASP A 113 -11.68 -13.97 4.29
CA ASP A 113 -10.41 -14.47 3.77
C ASP A 113 -9.65 -13.43 2.94
N PHE A 114 -10.33 -12.42 2.38
CA PHE A 114 -9.64 -11.34 1.69
C PHE A 114 -8.59 -10.65 2.57
N VAL A 115 -7.41 -10.47 2.00
CA VAL A 115 -6.23 -9.93 2.67
C VAL A 115 -6.08 -8.46 2.37
N THR A 116 -5.52 -7.74 3.34
CA THR A 116 -5.14 -6.34 3.18
C THR A 116 -3.71 -6.22 2.70
N TYR A 117 -3.31 -5.03 2.24
CA TYR A 117 -1.92 -4.75 1.88
C TYR A 117 -0.94 -5.00 3.05
N GLN A 118 -1.37 -4.81 4.30
CA GLN A 118 -0.53 -5.10 5.47
C GLN A 118 -0.25 -6.60 5.60
N ALA A 119 -1.25 -7.46 5.35
CA ALA A 119 -1.06 -8.91 5.38
C ALA A 119 -0.09 -9.38 4.29
N ILE A 120 -0.19 -8.81 3.08
CA ILE A 120 0.78 -9.05 2.00
C ILE A 120 2.18 -8.58 2.41
N ARG A 121 2.31 -7.39 3.01
CA ARG A 121 3.59 -6.85 3.49
C ARG A 121 4.25 -7.78 4.50
N THR A 122 3.50 -8.23 5.51
CA THR A 122 3.98 -9.16 6.53
C THR A 122 4.42 -10.48 5.89
N PHE A 123 3.62 -11.04 4.99
CA PHE A 123 4.00 -12.27 4.30
C PHE A 123 5.29 -12.11 3.48
N LEU A 124 5.39 -11.06 2.66
CA LEU A 124 6.57 -10.85 1.81
C LEU A 124 7.84 -10.60 2.64
N LYS A 125 7.76 -9.77 3.68
CA LYS A 125 8.93 -9.45 4.51
C LYS A 125 9.31 -10.54 5.48
N ASP A 126 8.34 -11.04 6.24
CA ASP A 126 8.60 -11.84 7.43
C ASP A 126 8.62 -13.34 7.11
N VAL A 127 7.93 -13.78 6.06
CA VAL A 127 7.95 -15.18 5.60
C VAL A 127 8.90 -15.38 4.43
N ARG A 128 8.83 -14.50 3.41
CA ARG A 128 9.65 -14.65 2.20
C ARG A 128 10.99 -13.95 2.26
N GLY A 129 11.24 -13.14 3.30
CA GLY A 129 12.49 -12.37 3.41
C GLY A 129 12.67 -11.34 2.30
N ALA A 130 11.61 -11.06 1.54
CA ALA A 130 11.67 -10.16 0.41
C ALA A 130 11.86 -8.73 0.92
N SER A 131 12.75 -8.01 0.27
CA SER A 131 12.91 -6.57 0.42
C SER A 131 13.27 -6.04 -0.95
N TYR A 132 12.52 -5.05 -1.42
CA TYR A 132 12.97 -4.25 -2.55
C TYR A 132 13.95 -3.19 -2.03
N GLU A 133 15.10 -3.05 -2.69
CA GLU A 133 15.91 -1.83 -2.58
C GLU A 133 15.08 -0.70 -3.18
N SER A 134 14.20 -0.10 -2.38
CA SER A 134 13.66 1.20 -2.73
C SER A 134 14.87 2.10 -2.92
N ASP A 135 15.12 2.53 -4.15
CA ASP A 135 15.90 3.71 -4.57
C ASP A 135 16.85 4.17 -3.46
N SER A 136 18.15 3.87 -3.58
CA SER A 136 19.27 3.94 -2.62
C SER A 136 19.41 5.25 -1.82
N ARG A 137 18.32 5.67 -1.21
CA ARG A 137 18.08 6.90 -0.51
C ARG A 137 17.65 6.50 0.89
N SER A 138 18.36 7.01 1.87
CA SER A 138 18.03 6.79 3.28
C SER A 138 16.55 7.12 3.57
N SER A 139 15.96 6.55 4.62
CA SER A 139 14.59 6.92 5.05
C SER A 139 14.43 8.43 5.24
N VAL A 140 15.54 9.10 5.56
CA VAL A 140 15.69 10.56 5.69
C VAL A 140 15.53 11.27 4.35
N GLU A 141 16.18 10.83 3.27
CA GLU A 141 16.07 11.43 1.94
C GLU A 141 14.66 11.31 1.33
N ARG A 142 13.94 10.22 1.64
CA ARG A 142 12.52 10.09 1.27
C ARG A 142 11.64 11.06 2.06
N ALA A 143 11.90 11.23 3.35
CA ALA A 143 11.22 12.23 4.16
C ALA A 143 11.49 13.64 3.62
N GLN A 144 12.76 13.98 3.33
CA GLN A 144 13.15 15.26 2.71
C GLN A 144 12.42 15.51 1.38
N SER A 145 12.41 14.52 0.48
CA SER A 145 11.72 14.62 -0.80
C SER A 145 10.21 14.83 -0.64
N SER A 146 9.60 14.22 0.38
CA SER A 146 8.17 14.35 0.66
C SER A 146 7.83 15.73 1.25
N PHE A 147 8.65 16.22 2.18
CA PHE A 147 8.52 17.56 2.75
C PHE A 147 8.69 18.65 1.68
N ALA A 148 9.71 18.53 0.81
CA ALA A 148 9.92 19.46 -0.30
C ALA A 148 8.71 19.56 -1.23
N ARG A 149 8.07 18.42 -1.56
CA ARG A 149 6.84 18.40 -2.36
C ARG A 149 5.66 19.10 -1.67
N LEU A 150 5.49 18.92 -0.36
CA LEU A 150 4.40 19.55 0.41
C LEU A 150 4.58 21.07 0.50
N VAL A 151 5.81 21.52 0.77
CA VAL A 151 6.16 22.95 0.80
C VAL A 151 5.88 23.57 -0.57
N GLY A 152 6.38 22.96 -1.65
CA GLY A 152 6.17 23.46 -3.01
C GLY A 152 4.68 23.54 -3.41
N ARG A 153 3.88 22.51 -3.07
CA ARG A 153 2.43 22.53 -3.33
C ARG A 153 1.72 23.63 -2.54
N THR A 154 2.08 23.82 -1.28
CA THR A 154 1.52 24.88 -0.44
C THR A 154 1.83 26.24 -1.01
N THR A 155 3.09 26.48 -1.39
CA THR A 155 3.51 27.72 -2.05
C THR A 155 2.70 27.97 -3.33
N ALA A 156 2.59 26.98 -4.21
CA ALA A 156 1.85 27.11 -5.47
C ALA A 156 0.36 27.41 -5.26
N VAL A 157 -0.27 26.78 -4.26
CA VAL A 157 -1.69 27.05 -3.92
C VAL A 157 -1.87 28.47 -3.41
N VAL A 158 -0.97 28.96 -2.54
CA VAL A 158 -1.03 30.33 -2.02
C VAL A 158 -0.83 31.34 -3.16
N GLU A 159 0.16 31.13 -4.04
CA GLU A 159 0.38 31.98 -5.21
C GLU A 159 -0.87 32.04 -6.09
N GLN A 160 -1.42 30.88 -6.47
CA GLN A 160 -2.63 30.79 -7.27
C GLN A 160 -3.81 31.56 -6.65
N LYS A 161 -4.00 31.46 -5.33
CA LYS A 161 -5.09 32.16 -4.63
C LYS A 161 -4.90 33.67 -4.60
N LEU A 162 -3.67 34.14 -4.40
CA LEU A 162 -3.35 35.57 -4.41
C LEU A 162 -3.55 36.16 -5.82
N GLU A 163 -3.10 35.47 -6.87
CA GLU A 163 -3.33 35.87 -8.27
C GLU A 163 -4.82 35.91 -8.62
N GLN A 164 -5.59 34.92 -8.16
CA GLN A 164 -7.03 34.87 -8.39
C GLN A 164 -7.75 36.06 -7.73
N LEU A 165 -7.39 36.40 -6.48
CA LEU A 165 -7.98 37.55 -5.77
C LEU A 165 -7.59 38.89 -6.40
N GLN A 166 -6.35 38.99 -6.89
CA GLN A 166 -5.87 40.16 -7.62
C GLN A 166 -6.62 40.35 -8.95
N SER A 167 -6.76 39.27 -9.72
CA SER A 167 -7.47 39.27 -11.01
C SER A 167 -8.96 39.60 -10.85
N ALA A 168 -9.56 39.18 -9.73
CA ALA A 168 -10.95 39.51 -9.39
C ALA A 168 -11.13 40.93 -8.82
N GLY A 169 -10.07 41.74 -8.75
CA GLY A 169 -10.10 43.10 -8.21
C GLY A 169 -10.42 43.18 -6.71
N ARG A 170 -10.33 42.05 -5.99
CA ARG A 170 -10.61 41.99 -4.54
C ARG A 170 -9.37 42.28 -3.70
N LEU A 171 -8.21 42.31 -4.33
CA LEU A 171 -6.93 42.54 -3.68
C LEU A 171 -6.01 43.31 -4.64
N THR A 172 -5.35 44.36 -4.15
CA THR A 172 -4.35 45.09 -4.94
C THR A 172 -2.96 44.67 -4.50
N LEU A 173 -2.25 43.94 -5.35
CA LEU A 173 -0.87 43.52 -5.12
C LEU A 173 0.04 44.05 -6.23
N GLY A 174 1.31 44.31 -5.91
CA GLY A 174 2.38 44.48 -6.89
C GLY A 174 2.97 43.12 -7.31
N SER A 175 4.18 43.10 -7.86
CA SER A 175 4.94 41.85 -8.02
C SER A 175 5.23 41.23 -6.65
N PHE A 176 4.92 39.95 -6.47
CA PHE A 176 5.12 39.27 -5.19
C PHE A 176 5.83 37.91 -5.38
N ARG A 177 6.33 37.37 -4.27
CA ARG A 177 6.84 35.99 -4.16
C ARG A 177 6.32 35.38 -2.88
N VAL A 178 5.92 34.11 -2.92
CA VAL A 178 5.53 33.37 -1.74
C VAL A 178 6.71 32.56 -1.23
N ARG A 179 6.95 32.59 0.09
CA ARG A 179 7.92 31.75 0.76
C ARG A 179 7.22 30.95 1.84
N THR A 180 7.37 29.64 1.79
CA THR A 180 6.86 28.71 2.81
C THR A 180 8.07 28.05 3.47
N ALA A 181 8.10 28.05 4.80
CA ALA A 181 9.16 27.43 5.59
C ALA A 181 8.53 26.64 6.74
N VAL A 182 9.17 25.53 7.12
CA VAL A 182 8.76 24.68 8.25
C VAL A 182 9.93 24.56 9.20
N THR A 183 9.76 25.10 10.40
CA THR A 183 10.78 25.12 11.44
C THR A 183 10.42 24.13 12.55
N VAL A 184 11.39 23.35 12.99
CA VAL A 184 11.30 22.46 14.15
C VAL A 184 12.02 23.12 15.31
N TYR A 185 11.34 23.28 16.45
CA TYR A 185 11.95 23.70 17.70
C TYR A 185 12.17 22.47 18.59
N CYS A 186 13.40 22.22 18.99
CA CYS A 186 13.70 21.22 19.99
C CYS A 186 13.62 21.88 21.37
N GLU A 187 12.73 21.39 22.23
CA GLU A 187 12.57 21.92 23.58
C GLU A 187 13.73 21.52 24.51
N ASP A 188 14.44 20.44 24.20
CA ASP A 188 15.53 19.92 25.03
C ASP A 188 16.86 20.68 24.81
N CYS A 189 17.24 20.96 23.57
CA CYS A 189 18.42 21.78 23.26
C CYS A 189 18.09 23.23 22.89
N GLU A 190 16.84 23.66 23.09
CA GLU A 190 16.34 25.03 22.87
C GLU A 190 16.71 25.64 21.50
N THR A 191 16.87 24.79 20.48
CA THR A 191 17.38 25.20 19.16
C THR A 191 16.33 25.01 18.07
N GLN A 192 16.30 25.97 17.13
CA GLN A 192 15.42 25.94 15.96
C GLN A 192 16.16 25.47 14.71
N TYR A 193 15.55 24.55 13.97
CA TYR A 193 16.10 23.99 12.75
C TYR A 193 15.09 24.11 11.61
N ASP A 194 15.55 24.41 10.40
CA ASP A 194 14.75 24.10 9.20
C ASP A 194 14.60 22.58 9.11
N VAL A 195 13.40 22.09 8.76
CA VAL A 195 13.13 20.66 8.69
C VAL A 195 14.09 19.94 7.73
N THR A 196 14.53 20.59 6.65
CA THR A 196 15.48 20.03 5.69
C THR A 196 16.86 19.90 6.34
N THR A 197 17.33 20.97 6.98
CA THR A 197 18.61 21.00 7.67
C THR A 197 18.67 20.00 8.82
N LEU A 198 17.60 19.85 9.61
CA LEU A 198 17.51 18.86 10.68
C LEU A 198 17.62 17.42 10.15
N LEU A 199 17.00 17.16 9.00
CA LEU A 199 17.08 15.87 8.35
C LEU A 199 18.47 15.62 7.75
N GLU A 200 19.09 16.64 7.14
CA GLU A 200 20.47 16.58 6.62
C GLU A 200 21.51 16.36 7.72
N SER A 201 21.34 17.00 8.89
CA SER A 201 22.22 16.85 10.04
C SER A 201 22.01 15.54 10.80
N GLY A 202 20.94 14.80 10.50
CA GLY A 202 20.63 13.51 11.13
C GLY A 202 20.16 13.62 12.59
N GLY A 203 19.92 14.84 13.09
CA GLY A 203 19.55 15.09 14.48
C GLY A 203 19.75 16.54 14.90
N CYS A 204 19.21 16.86 16.08
CA CYS A 204 19.50 18.10 16.80
C CYS A 204 20.73 17.93 17.69
N GLU A 205 21.20 19.03 18.27
CA GLU A 205 22.38 19.07 19.15
C GLU A 205 22.23 18.30 20.48
N CYS A 206 21.09 17.67 20.75
CA CYS A 206 20.85 16.84 21.94
C CYS A 206 21.78 15.63 22.06
N LEU A 207 22.47 15.23 20.98
CA LEU A 207 23.42 14.10 20.97
C LEU A 207 24.88 14.53 21.23
N SER A 208 25.10 15.67 21.87
CA SER A 208 26.43 16.26 22.06
C SER A 208 26.91 16.27 23.52
N GLU A 209 26.54 15.31 24.36
CA GLU A 209 27.24 15.03 25.62
C GLU A 209 27.25 13.51 25.85
N ASP A 210 28.46 12.94 25.98
CA ASP A 210 28.74 11.52 26.31
C ASP A 210 28.01 11.01 27.57
#